data_AF-A0A1Y1NBF9-F1
#
_entry.id   AF-A0A1Y1NBF9-F1
#
_cell.length_a   1.000
_cell.length_b   1.000
_cell.length_c   1.000
_cell.angle_alpha   90.00
_cell.angle_beta   90.00
_cell.angle_gamma   90.00
#
_symmetry.space_group_name_H-M   'P 1'
#
loop_
_entity.id
_entity.type
_entity.pdbx_description
1 polymer ?
#
loop_
_entity_poly.entity_id
_entity_poly.type
_entity_poly.pdbx_seq_one_letter_code
_entity_poly.pdbx_strand_id
1 'polypeptide(L)'
;SLSHVKLSVKEKLYLKDFRRDEQIKIHRLRIGHTNVTHQYLLTGDPRPRCNACNVDLSVKHVICDCVKYVNQRDRFNLKEDVRSNLNEIPNLKNVLKFLKAIGIYSNV
;
A
#
# COMPACT_ATOMS: atom_id res chain seq x y z
N SER A 1 12.73 -22.01 -4.37
CA SER A 1 11.74 -22.37 -5.40
C SER A 1 10.76 -21.23 -5.65
N LEU A 2 10.79 -20.64 -6.85
CA LEU A 2 10.01 -19.45 -7.27
C LEU A 2 8.66 -19.82 -7.93
N SER A 3 7.92 -20.78 -7.37
CA SER A 3 6.80 -21.42 -8.09
C SER A 3 5.38 -20.88 -7.81
N HIS A 4 5.17 -19.77 -7.09
CA HIS A 4 3.81 -19.37 -6.67
C HIS A 4 3.33 -17.96 -7.03
N VAL A 5 3.76 -17.35 -8.15
CA VAL A 5 3.13 -16.09 -8.60
C VAL A 5 2.91 -16.07 -10.12
N LYS A 6 2.11 -17.02 -10.62
CA LYS A 6 1.35 -16.74 -11.85
C LYS A 6 0.16 -15.89 -11.45
N LEU A 7 0.28 -14.56 -11.63
CA LEU A 7 -0.86 -13.64 -11.54
C LEU A 7 -2.00 -14.16 -12.41
N SER A 8 -3.20 -14.25 -11.84
CA SER A 8 -4.37 -14.73 -12.56
C SER A 8 -4.64 -13.80 -13.75
N VAL A 9 -5.03 -14.35 -14.90
CA VAL A 9 -5.42 -13.59 -16.10
C VAL A 9 -6.47 -12.52 -15.75
N LYS A 10 -7.33 -12.78 -14.77
CA LYS A 10 -8.28 -11.81 -14.21
C LYS A 10 -7.58 -10.58 -13.64
N GLU A 11 -6.55 -10.71 -12.80
CA GLU A 11 -5.88 -9.56 -12.16
C GLU A 11 -5.24 -8.60 -13.17
N LYS A 12 -4.74 -9.13 -14.29
CA LYS A 12 -4.24 -8.29 -15.39
C LYS A 12 -5.35 -7.51 -16.10
N LEU A 13 -6.53 -8.09 -16.23
CA LEU A 13 -7.71 -7.40 -16.78
C LEU A 13 -8.24 -6.32 -15.83
N TYR A 14 -8.18 -6.55 -14.50
CA TYR A 14 -8.65 -5.63 -13.47
C TYR A 14 -7.87 -4.30 -13.39
N LEU A 15 -6.62 -4.26 -13.87
CA LEU A 15 -5.75 -3.08 -13.72
C LEU A 15 -5.42 -2.38 -15.05
N LYS A 16 -6.10 -2.73 -16.14
CA LYS A 16 -5.84 -2.18 -17.49
C LYS A 16 -5.90 -0.65 -17.57
N ASP A 17 -6.71 -0.03 -16.71
CA ASP A 17 -6.92 1.43 -16.68
C ASP A 17 -5.89 2.18 -15.81
N PHE A 18 -4.94 1.46 -15.22
CA PHE A 18 -3.84 2.03 -14.44
C PHE A 18 -2.56 2.05 -15.27
N ARG A 19 -1.72 3.07 -15.07
CA ARG A 19 -0.38 3.10 -15.68
C ARG A 19 0.48 1.97 -15.13
N ARG A 20 1.51 1.57 -15.89
CA ARG A 20 2.42 0.49 -15.48
C ARG A 20 3.08 0.73 -14.12
N ASP A 21 3.41 1.98 -13.77
CA ASP A 21 3.96 2.34 -12.45
C ASP A 21 2.94 2.11 -11.32
N GLU A 22 1.68 2.49 -11.56
CA GLU A 22 0.59 2.32 -10.61
C GLU A 22 0.25 0.85 -10.39
N GLN A 23 0.24 0.05 -11.46
CA GLN A 23 0.02 -1.40 -11.39
C GLN A 23 1.06 -2.08 -10.48
N ILE A 24 2.34 -1.71 -10.64
CA ILE A 24 3.44 -2.24 -9.81
C ILE A 24 3.21 -1.88 -8.34
N LYS A 25 2.84 -0.63 -8.06
CA LYS A 25 2.58 -0.16 -6.68
C LYS A 25 1.39 -0.86 -6.05
N ILE A 26 0.30 -1.03 -6.79
CA ILE A 26 -0.88 -1.77 -6.32
C ILE A 26 -0.51 -3.22 -5.99
N HIS A 27 0.25 -3.89 -6.86
CA HIS A 27 0.70 -5.24 -6.61
C HIS A 27 1.55 -5.34 -5.33
N ARG A 28 2.51 -4.42 -5.17
CA ARG A 28 3.36 -4.33 -3.98
C ARG A 28 2.56 -4.10 -2.70
N LEU A 29 1.56 -3.21 -2.73
CA LEU A 29 0.66 -2.98 -1.60
C LEU A 29 -0.14 -4.23 -1.24
N ARG A 30 -0.70 -4.95 -2.23
CA ARG A 30 -1.52 -6.15 -2.02
C ARG A 30 -0.78 -7.29 -1.33
N ILE A 31 0.50 -7.47 -1.66
CA ILE A 31 1.35 -8.49 -1.03
C ILE A 31 2.04 -7.97 0.25
N GLY A 32 1.81 -6.71 0.64
CA GLY A 32 2.41 -6.09 1.83
C GLY A 32 3.87 -5.63 1.65
N HIS A 33 4.41 -5.69 0.44
CA HIS A 33 5.80 -5.35 0.12
C HIS A 33 5.97 -3.87 -0.24
N THR A 34 5.91 -2.98 0.74
CA THR A 34 6.40 -1.60 0.55
C THR A 34 7.87 -1.52 0.99
N ASN A 35 8.73 -0.78 0.30
CA ASN A 35 10.14 -0.68 0.72
C ASN A 35 10.24 -0.16 2.17
N VAL A 36 9.33 0.74 2.56
CA VAL A 36 9.21 1.25 3.94
C VAL A 36 8.89 0.16 4.96
N THR A 37 8.39 -1.00 4.57
CA THR A 37 8.07 -2.11 5.49
C THR A 37 8.94 -3.33 5.26
N HIS A 38 9.88 -3.34 4.30
CA HIS A 38 10.67 -4.53 3.96
C HIS A 38 12.18 -4.25 3.86
N GLN A 39 12.63 -2.99 3.80
CA GLN A 39 14.06 -2.66 3.77
C GLN A 39 14.81 -3.22 5.00
N TYR A 40 14.14 -3.30 6.15
CA TYR A 40 14.69 -3.87 7.38
C TYR A 40 15.05 -5.37 7.23
N LEU A 41 14.34 -6.13 6.38
CA LEU A 41 14.63 -7.54 6.13
C LEU A 41 15.93 -7.75 5.33
N LEU A 42 16.31 -6.78 4.51
CA LEU A 42 17.51 -6.84 3.67
C LEU A 42 18.76 -6.32 4.40
N THR A 43 18.56 -5.42 5.36
CA THR A 43 19.63 -4.75 6.10
C THR A 43 19.89 -5.36 7.48
N GLY A 44 18.94 -6.14 8.01
CA GLY A 44 18.98 -6.63 9.39
C GLY A 44 18.57 -5.56 10.41
N ASP A 45 18.15 -4.39 9.96
CA ASP A 45 17.67 -3.30 10.81
C ASP A 45 16.36 -3.68 11.52
N PRO A 46 16.02 -3.03 12.65
CA PRO A 46 14.72 -3.18 13.26
C PRO A 46 13.61 -2.70 12.33
N ARG A 47 12.41 -3.29 12.47
CA ARG A 47 11.21 -2.82 11.76
C ARG A 47 11.05 -1.31 11.95
N PRO A 48 10.85 -0.54 10.88
CA PRO A 48 10.60 0.88 11.02
C PRO A 48 9.31 1.07 11.82
N ARG A 49 9.36 1.95 12.80
CA ARG A 49 8.22 2.28 13.65
C ARG A 49 7.60 3.60 13.20
N CYS A 50 6.29 3.69 13.32
CA CYS A 50 5.59 4.95 13.14
C CYS A 50 5.97 5.91 14.27
N ASN A 51 6.47 7.08 13.92
CA ASN A 51 6.95 8.10 14.86
C ASN A 51 5.81 8.66 15.74
N ALA A 52 4.58 8.65 15.24
CA ALA A 52 3.41 9.17 15.94
C ALA A 52 2.72 8.11 16.82
N CYS A 53 2.66 6.86 16.35
CA CYS A 53 1.92 5.78 17.01
C CYS A 53 2.82 4.86 17.84
N ASN A 54 4.14 4.95 17.65
CA ASN A 54 5.15 4.07 18.23
C ASN A 54 4.88 2.57 18.02
N VAL A 55 4.26 2.19 16.89
CA VAL A 55 4.02 0.79 16.49
C VAL A 55 4.78 0.48 15.22
N ASP A 56 4.96 -0.81 14.93
CA ASP A 56 5.54 -1.27 13.67
C ASP A 56 4.78 -0.71 12.47
N LEU A 57 5.53 -0.14 11.53
CA LEU A 57 4.95 0.36 10.30
C LEU A 57 4.50 -0.81 9.42
N SER A 58 3.28 -0.72 8.91
CA SER A 58 2.71 -1.66 7.95
C SER A 58 1.82 -0.93 6.96
N VAL A 59 1.51 -1.57 5.82
CA VAL A 59 0.54 -1.03 4.85
C VAL A 59 -0.82 -0.79 5.51
N LYS A 60 -1.30 -1.76 6.32
CA LYS A 60 -2.53 -1.62 7.10
C LYS A 60 -2.46 -0.42 8.04
N HIS A 61 -1.34 -0.27 8.76
CA HIS A 61 -1.17 0.86 9.67
C HIS A 61 -1.30 2.19 8.92
N VAL A 62 -0.63 2.35 7.79
CA VAL A 62 -0.67 3.61 7.04
C VAL A 62 -2.05 3.88 6.41
N ILE A 63 -2.68 2.85 5.82
CA ILE A 63 -3.93 2.97 5.07
C ILE A 63 -5.18 3.00 5.98
N CYS A 64 -5.12 2.45 7.19
CA CYS A 64 -6.30 2.29 8.06
C CYS A 64 -6.10 2.91 9.46
N ASP A 65 -4.95 2.66 10.11
CA ASP A 65 -4.86 2.82 11.57
C ASP A 65 -4.14 4.09 12.04
N CYS A 66 -3.24 4.67 11.23
CA CYS A 66 -2.27 5.66 11.70
C CYS A 66 -2.95 7.00 12.04
N VAL A 67 -2.86 7.44 13.30
CA VAL A 67 -3.50 8.69 13.75
C VAL A 67 -2.98 9.93 13.00
N LYS A 68 -1.71 9.89 12.55
CA LYS A 68 -1.08 10.96 11.76
C LYS A 68 -1.81 11.25 10.46
N TYR A 69 -2.46 10.24 9.88
CA TYR A 69 -3.01 10.31 8.52
C TYR A 69 -4.54 10.34 8.45
N VAL A 70 -5.24 10.52 9.58
CA VAL A 70 -6.71 10.53 9.64
C VAL A 70 -7.29 11.52 8.62
N ASN A 71 -6.88 12.79 8.69
CA ASN A 71 -7.37 13.84 7.79
C ASN A 71 -7.13 13.52 6.31
N GLN A 72 -5.99 12.91 5.97
CA GLN A 72 -5.68 12.54 4.59
C GLN A 72 -6.51 11.33 4.14
N ARG A 73 -6.73 10.34 5.01
CA ARG A 73 -7.62 9.21 4.70
C ARG A 73 -9.03 9.67 4.42
N ASP A 74 -9.56 10.57 5.25
CA ASP A 74 -10.89 11.15 5.08
C ASP A 74 -10.98 11.94 3.79
N ARG A 75 -9.99 12.81 3.51
CA ARG A 75 -9.90 13.60 2.28
C ARG A 75 -9.95 12.75 1.01
N PHE A 76 -9.35 11.57 1.02
CA PHE A 76 -9.33 10.67 -0.13
C PHE A 76 -10.38 9.55 -0.04
N ASN A 77 -11.27 9.55 0.96
CA ASN A 77 -12.32 8.55 1.15
C ASN A 77 -11.75 7.11 1.19
N LEU A 78 -10.68 6.91 1.96
CA LEU A 78 -10.18 5.57 2.26
C LEU A 78 -11.16 4.86 3.20
N LYS A 79 -11.28 3.55 3.05
CA LYS A 79 -12.11 2.69 3.89
C LYS A 79 -11.35 2.27 5.14
N GLU A 80 -12.07 1.83 6.16
CA GLU A 80 -11.46 1.28 7.37
C GLU A 80 -10.81 -0.09 7.10
N ASP A 81 -11.34 -0.84 6.13
CA ASP A 81 -10.81 -2.15 5.75
C ASP A 81 -9.75 -2.05 4.63
N VAL A 82 -8.61 -2.70 4.86
CA VAL A 82 -7.48 -2.70 3.92
C VAL A 82 -7.82 -3.46 2.63
N ARG A 83 -8.67 -4.50 2.69
CA ARG A 83 -9.05 -5.28 1.50
C ARG A 83 -9.95 -4.47 0.60
N SER A 84 -10.94 -3.75 1.14
CA SER A 84 -11.77 -2.83 0.35
C SER A 84 -10.93 -1.75 -0.33
N ASN A 85 -9.92 -1.22 0.34
CA ASN A 85 -9.02 -0.25 -0.26
C ASN A 85 -8.13 -0.82 -1.38
N LEU A 86 -7.66 -2.07 -1.26
CA LEU A 86 -6.66 -2.65 -2.15
C LEU A 86 -7.21 -3.61 -3.21
N ASN A 87 -8.45 -4.10 -3.08
CA ASN A 87 -9.04 -5.07 -4.00
C ASN A 87 -10.14 -4.48 -4.90
N GLU A 88 -10.76 -3.36 -4.50
CA GLU A 88 -11.81 -2.72 -5.29
C GLU A 88 -11.25 -1.62 -6.20
N ILE A 89 -11.47 -1.73 -7.52
CA ILE A 89 -10.93 -0.78 -8.52
C ILE A 89 -11.23 0.70 -8.18
N PRO A 90 -12.45 1.09 -7.76
CA PRO A 90 -12.74 2.49 -7.44
C PRO A 90 -11.84 3.04 -6.33
N ASN A 91 -11.49 2.22 -5.35
CA ASN A 91 -10.73 2.63 -4.16
C ASN A 91 -9.22 2.70 -4.43
N LEU A 92 -8.70 1.91 -5.38
CA LEU A 92 -7.28 1.91 -5.75
C LEU A 92 -6.78 3.31 -6.14
N LYS A 93 -7.57 4.08 -6.90
CA LYS A 93 -7.20 5.46 -7.28
C LYS A 93 -7.10 6.37 -6.07
N ASN A 94 -7.97 6.19 -5.08
CA ASN A 94 -7.96 6.96 -3.84
C ASN A 94 -6.72 6.64 -3.01
N VAL A 95 -6.37 5.36 -2.88
CA VAL A 95 -5.12 4.92 -2.23
C VAL A 95 -3.91 5.55 -2.90
N LEU A 96 -3.81 5.53 -4.23
CA LEU A 96 -2.67 6.12 -4.94
C LEU A 96 -2.57 7.64 -4.72
N LYS A 97 -3.71 8.36 -4.72
CA LYS A 97 -3.74 9.80 -4.41
C LYS A 97 -3.33 10.09 -2.97
N PHE A 98 -3.82 9.29 -2.03
CA PHE A 98 -3.44 9.36 -0.62
C PHE A 98 -1.93 9.17 -0.42
N LEU A 99 -1.34 8.13 -1.03
CA LEU A 99 0.10 7.87 -0.95
C LEU A 99 0.95 9.01 -1.51
N LYS A 100 0.48 9.68 -2.57
CA LYS A 100 1.11 10.89 -3.12
C LYS A 100 1.04 12.05 -2.13
N ALA A 101 -0.12 12.28 -1.52
CA ALA A 101 -0.33 13.38 -0.59
C ALA A 101 0.49 13.26 0.70
N ILE A 102 0.80 12.04 1.16
CA ILE A 102 1.65 11.82 2.34
C ILE A 102 3.13 11.62 1.99
N GLY A 103 3.51 11.74 0.71
CA GLY A 103 4.90 11.70 0.26
C GLY A 103 5.56 10.32 0.25
N ILE A 104 4.81 9.23 0.37
CA ILE A 104 5.38 7.87 0.39
C ILE A 104 5.20 7.11 -0.93
N TYR A 105 4.52 7.70 -1.92
CA TYR A 105 4.23 7.07 -3.20
C TYR A 105 5.47 6.47 -3.87
N SER A 106 6.61 7.16 -3.83
CA SER A 106 7.88 6.68 -4.41
C SER A 106 8.49 5.48 -3.67
N ASN A 107 8.15 5.29 -2.40
CA ASN A 107 8.69 4.24 -1.53
C ASN A 107 7.84 2.95 -1.51
N VAL A 108 6.76 2.94 -2.29
CA VAL A 108 5.95 1.76 -2.61
C VAL A 108 6.45 1.21 -3.93
#